data_AF-A0A0L0P8G4-F1
#
_entry.id   AF-A0A0L0P8G4-F1
#
_cell.length_a   1.000
_cell.length_b   1.000
_cell.length_c   1.000
_cell.angle_alpha   90.00
_cell.angle_beta   90.00
_cell.angle_gamma   90.00
#
_symmetry.space_group_name_H-M   'P 1'
#
loop_
_entity.id
_entity.type
_entity.pdbx_description
1 polymer ?
#
loop_
_entity_poly.entity_id
_entity_poly.type
_entity_poly.pdbx_seq_one_letter_code
_entity_poly.pdbx_strand_id
1 'polypeptide(L)'
;MAEVNTPSAAQLLRRTERLSVQSARRTSAVRGSGGFESTNRRRSTLLTTPASNRRQSLFSNVIAPASSQLATHFSQQQHRGAPAKVIDLRPLHDKTYLEMLMGEIYDFLVANRFELEMNHAVSRRTLQLPTQKEFVLMFQFLYHKLDPHFTFTRSLETDVITVLRAWEYPYTDQLSRTHISSVGQAWPKFLAMLYWLMKLNLALLGLTEEDMIASDDPFDRLFIRYTHECYGAYISQKEDYLGFYKDLETEFNEMTAKTESDQQERKQRLTNLHNELEKLNGRLTQLDRAQEKSRALENDLQTFSEYKNTLEAHKKKWPDTLHRLENEITALKEKLEEFKREKKNYQDQLTARGLSVETIDNLNIERDKLSKAIEYSENKLRDIQQSLFDQEIQLNLCIDSLKNLVDQYNFSTRRIPVEEYLFELAVKPELTDSEREFRPDEVLTKTLPDEKVKLLQCRSALTQELRSKREQRLKLQDELDRLFEKTFEKNELLEDLKQKCHKKVLQYSEEYDFMMTDSKKYSAQIEALDTELQTLRLRVNTGIIEAESTVKSLSVKKLETEYRIKEERENLHKEVLTIIDLVLNFKSAIQEGLEELDLLAYQELQAQED
;
A
#
# COMPACT_ATOMS: atom_id res chain seq x y z
N MET A 1 -26.80 -41.37 -92.40
CA MET A 1 -27.30 -41.41 -91.02
C MET A 1 -27.03 -42.82 -90.48
N ALA A 2 -26.19 -43.06 -89.47
CA ALA A 2 -24.93 -42.43 -89.04
C ALA A 2 -24.20 -43.57 -88.26
N GLU A 3 -22.92 -43.93 -88.47
CA GLU A 3 -21.67 -43.16 -88.44
C GLU A 3 -21.36 -42.52 -87.07
N VAL A 4 -20.18 -42.72 -86.44
CA VAL A 4 -19.04 -43.58 -86.82
C VAL A 4 -18.10 -43.92 -85.62
N ASN A 5 -17.41 -45.07 -85.71
CA ASN A 5 -16.15 -45.57 -85.09
C ASN A 5 -15.61 -45.15 -83.70
N THR A 6 -15.12 -46.16 -82.98
CA THR A 6 -13.99 -46.10 -82.02
C THR A 6 -12.63 -46.00 -82.75
N PRO A 7 -11.58 -45.38 -82.17
CA PRO A 7 -10.53 -46.13 -81.43
C PRO A 7 -9.94 -45.36 -80.22
N SER A 8 -9.51 -46.02 -79.13
CA SER A 8 -8.22 -46.68 -78.83
C SER A 8 -7.01 -45.74 -78.54
N ALA A 9 -6.23 -46.12 -77.53
CA ALA A 9 -5.29 -45.29 -76.78
C ALA A 9 -3.87 -45.14 -77.38
N ALA A 10 -3.18 -44.05 -76.99
CA ALA A 10 -1.72 -43.97 -77.01
C ALA A 10 -1.16 -43.05 -75.88
N GLN A 11 -0.29 -43.63 -75.03
CA GLN A 11 1.05 -43.14 -74.59
C GLN A 11 1.19 -41.70 -73.99
N LEU A 12 2.04 -41.39 -73.00
CA LEU A 12 3.28 -41.97 -72.41
C LEU A 12 3.21 -41.90 -70.86
N LEU A 13 3.68 -42.78 -69.98
CA LEU A 13 4.90 -43.63 -69.80
C LEU A 13 6.00 -43.05 -68.86
N ARG A 14 6.61 -43.95 -68.05
CA ARG A 14 7.64 -43.78 -66.97
C ARG A 14 7.07 -43.47 -65.57
N ARG A 15 7.13 -44.31 -64.52
CA ARG A 15 7.79 -45.62 -64.20
C ARG A 15 9.17 -45.59 -63.49
N THR A 16 9.11 -45.63 -62.15
CA THR A 16 9.94 -46.38 -61.15
C THR A 16 11.47 -46.18 -60.93
N GLU A 17 11.79 -46.01 -59.64
CA GLU A 17 12.82 -46.71 -58.81
C GLU A 17 14.28 -46.20 -58.61
N ARG A 18 14.54 -45.87 -57.33
CA ARG A 18 15.64 -46.29 -56.42
C ARG A 18 17.07 -46.50 -56.95
N LEU A 19 18.03 -45.85 -56.27
CA LEU A 19 19.19 -46.52 -55.64
C LEU A 19 19.86 -45.61 -54.57
N SER A 20 20.95 -46.07 -53.93
CA SER A 20 21.53 -45.53 -52.68
C SER A 20 23.05 -45.27 -52.77
N VAL A 21 23.75 -45.14 -51.62
CA VAL A 21 25.24 -45.03 -51.42
C VAL A 21 25.84 -43.61 -51.62
N GLN A 22 26.95 -43.15 -51.00
CA GLN A 22 27.54 -43.26 -49.63
C GLN A 22 28.81 -42.35 -49.54
N SER A 23 29.09 -41.74 -48.37
CA SER A 23 30.38 -41.21 -47.84
C SER A 23 31.59 -40.80 -48.72
N ALA A 24 32.03 -39.52 -48.62
CA ALA A 24 33.42 -39.03 -48.42
C ALA A 24 33.43 -37.47 -48.44
N ARG A 25 34.07 -36.64 -47.60
CA ARG A 25 35.04 -36.74 -46.46
C ARG A 25 36.55 -36.82 -46.78
N ARG A 26 37.26 -35.67 -46.70
CA ARG A 26 38.70 -35.43 -46.34
C ARG A 26 38.90 -33.90 -46.12
N THR A 27 39.26 -33.36 -44.94
CA THR A 27 40.61 -33.17 -44.30
C THR A 27 41.56 -32.23 -45.08
N SER A 28 42.35 -31.29 -44.50
CA SER A 28 42.58 -30.75 -43.12
C SER A 28 43.53 -29.50 -43.25
N ALA A 29 44.14 -28.80 -42.28
CA ALA A 29 44.39 -28.93 -40.82
C ALA A 29 44.73 -27.52 -40.21
N VAL A 30 44.32 -27.14 -38.98
CA VAL A 30 45.05 -27.21 -37.66
C VAL A 30 45.93 -25.98 -37.28
N ARG A 31 45.90 -25.62 -35.97
CA ARG A 31 46.51 -24.47 -35.22
C ARG A 31 45.77 -23.13 -35.35
N GLY A 32 45.56 -22.35 -34.28
CA GLY A 32 45.74 -22.66 -32.84
C GLY A 32 45.71 -21.43 -31.92
N SER A 33 45.20 -21.58 -30.68
CA SER A 33 44.95 -20.51 -29.67
C SER A 33 43.83 -19.51 -30.05
N GLY A 34 42.99 -19.01 -29.14
CA GLY A 34 42.79 -19.37 -27.72
C GLY A 34 41.83 -18.37 -27.04
N GLY A 35 40.97 -18.83 -26.14
CA GLY A 35 40.02 -17.98 -25.39
C GLY A 35 38.68 -18.67 -25.11
N PHE A 36 38.26 -18.70 -23.85
CA PHE A 36 36.93 -19.17 -23.44
C PHE A 36 35.90 -18.04 -23.59
N GLU A 37 34.68 -18.36 -24.03
CA GLU A 37 33.51 -18.50 -23.14
C GLU A 37 32.28 -18.96 -23.93
N SER A 38 31.48 -19.86 -23.35
CA SER A 38 30.19 -20.24 -23.92
C SER A 38 29.10 -20.34 -22.85
N THR A 39 28.02 -19.60 -23.10
CA THR A 39 26.62 -19.93 -22.77
C THR A 39 26.39 -20.93 -21.63
N ASN A 40 25.96 -20.44 -20.46
CA ASN A 40 25.37 -21.30 -19.44
C ASN A 40 23.92 -20.87 -19.14
N ARG A 41 22.96 -21.61 -19.71
CA ARG A 41 21.54 -21.50 -19.34
C ARG A 41 21.35 -22.10 -17.95
N ARG A 42 20.76 -21.36 -17.01
CA ARG A 42 20.14 -21.97 -15.82
C ARG A 42 18.69 -21.52 -15.67
N ARG A 43 17.81 -22.50 -15.46
CA ARG A 43 16.47 -22.29 -14.90
C ARG A 43 16.64 -21.89 -13.43
N SER A 44 15.79 -20.99 -12.95
CA SER A 44 15.35 -20.98 -11.55
C SER A 44 13.84 -21.13 -11.52
N THR A 45 13.36 -22.01 -10.66
CA THR A 45 11.93 -22.28 -10.43
C THR A 45 11.53 -21.66 -9.11
N LEU A 46 10.55 -20.77 -9.11
CA LEU A 46 9.84 -20.37 -7.88
C LEU A 46 8.33 -20.27 -8.17
N LEU A 47 7.56 -21.07 -7.44
CA LEU A 47 6.17 -20.76 -7.12
C LEU A 47 6.20 -19.88 -5.87
N THR A 48 5.54 -18.72 -5.87
CA THR A 48 4.93 -18.08 -4.68
C THR A 48 4.18 -16.79 -5.04
N THR A 49 2.86 -16.87 -5.15
CA THR A 49 1.90 -15.75 -5.00
C THR A 49 0.54 -16.35 -4.59
N PRO A 50 -0.46 -15.57 -4.10
CA PRO A 50 -0.40 -14.22 -3.52
C PRO A 50 -1.08 -14.11 -2.14
N ALA A 51 -0.56 -13.30 -1.21
CA ALA A 51 -1.33 -12.77 -0.08
C ALA A 51 -0.67 -11.55 0.61
N SER A 52 -0.93 -10.34 0.10
CA SER A 52 -1.28 -9.16 0.94
C SER A 52 -1.66 -8.00 0.02
N ASN A 53 -2.77 -7.34 0.33
CA ASN A 53 -3.28 -6.16 -0.39
C ASN A 53 -4.16 -5.36 0.60
N ARG A 54 -4.35 -4.05 0.35
CA ARG A 54 -4.81 -3.00 1.30
C ARG A 54 -3.79 -2.70 2.43
N ARG A 55 -3.64 -1.45 2.91
CA ARG A 55 -4.22 -0.15 2.50
C ARG A 55 -3.10 0.88 2.27
N GLN A 56 -3.24 1.73 1.24
CA GLN A 56 -2.71 3.08 1.26
C GLN A 56 -3.89 4.04 1.03
N SER A 57 -3.92 5.16 1.76
CA SER A 57 -5.02 6.12 1.75
C SER A 57 -4.92 7.09 0.58
N LEU A 58 -6.03 7.28 -0.13
CA LEU A 58 -6.13 8.23 -1.24
C LEU A 58 -6.26 9.66 -0.71
N PHE A 59 -5.16 10.41 -0.68
CA PHE A 59 -5.25 11.87 -0.68
C PHE A 59 -5.34 12.37 -2.13
N SER A 60 -6.55 12.77 -2.50
CA SER A 60 -6.79 13.50 -3.75
C SER A 60 -6.08 14.85 -3.73
N ASN A 61 -5.44 15.23 -4.83
CA ASN A 61 -5.10 16.61 -5.09
C ASN A 61 -5.21 16.91 -6.59
N VAL A 62 -5.75 18.10 -6.92
CA VAL A 62 -6.24 18.44 -8.25
C VAL A 62 -5.13 19.01 -9.14
N ILE A 63 -5.16 18.67 -10.43
CA ILE A 63 -4.28 19.24 -11.45
C ILE A 63 -4.88 20.54 -11.97
N ALA A 64 -4.15 21.65 -11.83
CA ALA A 64 -4.42 22.95 -12.47
C ALA A 64 -3.06 23.63 -12.83
N PRO A 65 -3.01 24.52 -13.85
CA PRO A 65 -1.79 24.77 -14.62
C PRO A 65 -0.90 25.93 -14.12
N ALA A 66 0.27 26.11 -14.77
CA ALA A 66 1.37 26.94 -14.30
C ALA A 66 1.60 28.26 -15.07
N SER A 67 1.88 29.33 -14.32
CA SER A 67 2.57 30.57 -14.71
C SER A 67 2.81 31.43 -13.44
N SER A 68 3.83 32.29 -13.29
CA SER A 68 5.09 32.48 -14.04
C SER A 68 6.08 33.39 -13.28
N GLN A 69 7.38 33.13 -13.45
CA GLN A 69 8.53 34.06 -13.36
C GLN A 69 9.09 34.64 -12.02
N LEU A 70 10.43 34.50 -11.92
CA LEU A 70 11.47 35.46 -11.47
C LEU A 70 11.76 35.76 -9.97
N ALA A 71 12.99 35.36 -9.58
CA ALA A 71 14.00 36.13 -8.80
C ALA A 71 13.72 36.48 -7.31
N THR A 72 14.70 36.53 -6.37
CA THR A 72 16.12 36.10 -6.32
C THR A 72 16.57 36.02 -4.84
N HIS A 73 17.71 35.38 -4.54
CA HIS A 73 18.46 35.41 -3.26
C HIS A 73 17.73 35.01 -1.97
N PHE A 74 18.18 33.91 -1.34
CA PHE A 74 18.89 34.01 -0.05
C PHE A 74 19.76 32.77 0.23
N SER A 75 20.72 32.89 1.15
CA SER A 75 21.71 31.86 1.50
C SER A 75 21.17 30.83 2.50
N GLN A 76 21.31 29.53 2.19
CA GLN A 76 21.05 28.46 3.16
C GLN A 76 22.28 28.21 4.04
N GLN A 77 22.32 28.83 5.22
CA GLN A 77 23.04 28.26 6.35
C GLN A 77 22.24 27.08 6.91
N GLN A 78 22.90 25.95 7.19
CA GLN A 78 22.27 24.79 7.82
C GLN A 78 22.07 25.03 9.33
N HIS A 79 20.98 25.72 9.70
CA HIS A 79 20.43 25.58 11.05
C HIS A 79 19.55 24.33 11.10
N ARG A 80 19.79 23.46 12.09
CA ARG A 80 18.82 22.44 12.50
C ARG A 80 17.55 23.15 12.95
N GLY A 81 16.45 22.97 12.23
CA GLY A 81 15.14 23.43 12.69
C GLY A 81 14.79 22.76 14.02
N ALA A 82 14.27 23.55 14.96
CA ALA A 82 13.50 23.01 16.08
C ALA A 82 12.27 22.24 15.53
N PRO A 83 11.67 21.30 16.30
CA PRO A 83 10.41 20.69 15.91
C PRO A 83 9.39 21.77 15.55
N ALA A 84 8.66 21.55 14.44
CA ALA A 84 7.67 22.51 13.98
C ALA A 84 6.61 22.72 15.06
N LYS A 85 6.46 23.98 15.52
CA LYS A 85 5.49 24.31 16.57
C LYS A 85 4.09 23.93 16.09
N VAL A 86 3.40 23.07 16.83
CA VAL A 86 2.00 22.71 16.55
C VAL A 86 1.13 23.94 16.78
N ILE A 87 0.68 24.56 15.69
CA ILE A 87 -0.23 25.71 15.69
C ILE A 87 -1.65 25.18 15.92
N ASP A 88 -2.43 25.89 16.75
CA ASP A 88 -3.85 25.56 16.91
C ASP A 88 -4.62 26.04 15.69
N LEU A 89 -5.26 25.12 14.98
CA LEU A 89 -6.02 25.39 13.76
C LEU A 89 -7.46 25.82 14.03
N ARG A 90 -7.92 25.77 15.30
CA ARG A 90 -9.27 26.19 15.68
C ARG A 90 -9.37 27.72 15.66
N PRO A 91 -10.49 28.31 15.19
CA PRO A 91 -10.63 29.76 15.09
C PRO A 91 -10.94 30.41 16.45
N LEU A 92 -9.97 30.35 17.39
CA LEU A 92 -10.09 30.87 18.76
C LEU A 92 -10.24 32.39 18.88
N HIS A 93 -10.23 33.11 17.75
CA HIS A 93 -10.50 34.54 17.65
C HIS A 93 -11.88 34.87 17.07
N ASP A 94 -12.61 33.88 16.54
CA ASP A 94 -13.97 34.06 16.05
C ASP A 94 -14.98 33.95 17.20
N LYS A 95 -15.72 35.04 17.44
CA LYS A 95 -16.75 35.08 18.49
C LYS A 95 -17.88 34.09 18.25
N THR A 96 -18.28 33.87 17.00
CA THR A 96 -19.39 32.96 16.67
C THR A 96 -19.03 31.50 16.95
N TYR A 97 -17.77 31.13 16.69
CA TYR A 97 -17.22 29.83 17.08
C TYR A 97 -17.19 29.68 18.60
N LEU A 98 -16.67 30.67 19.34
CA LEU A 98 -16.61 30.63 20.81
C LEU A 98 -18.01 30.55 21.44
N GLU A 99 -18.99 31.30 20.94
CA GLU A 99 -20.39 31.25 21.38
C GLU A 99 -21.02 29.87 21.14
N MET A 100 -20.69 29.19 20.04
CA MET A 100 -21.09 27.80 19.78
C MET A 100 -20.43 26.83 20.77
N LEU A 101 -19.11 26.91 21.01
CA LEU A 101 -18.42 26.06 21.99
C LEU A 101 -19.05 26.21 23.39
N MET A 102 -19.35 27.45 23.79
CA MET A 102 -20.02 27.77 25.04
C MET A 102 -21.43 27.17 25.12
N GLY A 103 -22.20 27.23 24.03
CA GLY A 103 -23.53 26.63 23.94
C GLY A 103 -23.48 25.13 24.19
N GLU A 104 -22.66 24.40 23.42
CA GLU A 104 -22.57 22.94 23.55
C GLU A 104 -22.03 22.50 24.92
N ILE A 105 -21.00 23.19 25.47
CA ILE A 105 -20.52 22.90 26.84
C ILE A 105 -21.63 23.12 27.85
N TYR A 106 -22.35 24.25 27.78
CA TYR A 106 -23.45 24.54 28.70
C TYR A 106 -24.53 23.45 28.65
N ASP A 107 -24.98 23.09 27.45
CA ASP A 107 -26.04 22.12 27.24
C ASP A 107 -25.61 20.70 27.69
N PHE A 108 -24.33 20.33 27.51
CA PHE A 108 -23.76 19.09 28.04
C PHE A 108 -23.68 19.09 29.58
N LEU A 109 -23.21 20.17 30.21
CA LEU A 109 -23.11 20.29 31.67
C LEU A 109 -24.50 20.20 32.34
N VAL A 110 -25.52 20.83 31.74
CA VAL A 110 -26.91 20.76 32.22
C VAL A 110 -27.47 19.34 32.04
N ALA A 111 -27.32 18.73 30.85
CA ALA A 111 -27.82 17.38 30.58
C ALA A 111 -27.22 16.32 31.54
N ASN A 112 -25.93 16.45 31.87
CA ASN A 112 -25.21 15.56 32.78
C ASN A 112 -25.28 15.99 34.26
N ARG A 113 -26.20 16.90 34.63
CA ARG A 113 -26.49 17.31 36.02
C ARG A 113 -25.30 17.89 36.80
N PHE A 114 -24.43 18.68 36.15
CA PHE A 114 -23.27 19.33 36.78
C PHE A 114 -23.57 19.96 38.14
N GLU A 115 -24.68 20.72 38.24
CA GLU A 115 -25.03 21.47 39.45
C GLU A 115 -25.28 20.57 40.67
N LEU A 116 -25.75 19.34 40.43
CA LEU A 116 -26.03 18.34 41.46
C LEU A 116 -24.75 17.64 41.93
N GLU A 117 -23.85 17.31 40.99
CA GLU A 117 -22.60 16.59 41.31
C GLU A 117 -21.53 17.51 41.91
N MET A 118 -21.38 18.73 41.40
CA MET A 118 -20.35 19.69 41.84
C MET A 118 -20.86 20.72 42.86
N ASN A 119 -22.14 20.64 43.25
CA ASN A 119 -22.82 21.57 44.16
C ASN A 119 -22.56 23.06 43.79
N HIS A 120 -22.69 23.37 42.50
CA HIS A 120 -22.34 24.68 41.97
C HIS A 120 -23.17 25.02 40.72
N ALA A 121 -23.93 26.12 40.79
CA ALA A 121 -24.79 26.54 39.69
C ALA A 121 -23.97 27.06 38.49
N VAL A 122 -24.41 26.76 37.27
CA VAL A 122 -23.77 27.20 36.02
C VAL A 122 -24.76 27.99 35.19
N SER A 123 -24.35 29.17 34.75
CA SER A 123 -25.12 30.00 33.82
C SER A 123 -24.42 30.16 32.49
N ARG A 124 -25.16 30.50 31.42
CA ARG A 124 -24.52 30.89 30.14
C ARG A 124 -23.62 32.14 30.27
N ARG A 125 -23.75 32.93 31.35
CA ARG A 125 -22.82 34.02 31.72
C ARG A 125 -21.54 33.52 32.39
N THR A 126 -21.61 32.47 33.21
CA THR A 126 -20.43 31.81 33.83
C THR A 126 -19.39 31.41 32.78
N LEU A 127 -19.86 30.87 31.64
CA LEU A 127 -18.99 30.47 30.54
C LEU A 127 -18.43 31.65 29.71
N GLN A 128 -18.92 32.89 29.88
CA GLN A 128 -18.35 34.08 29.21
C GLN A 128 -17.07 34.55 29.91
N LEU A 129 -17.09 34.64 31.24
CA LEU A 129 -15.96 35.04 32.08
C LEU A 129 -15.96 34.18 33.37
N PRO A 130 -15.46 32.94 33.34
CA PRO A 130 -15.43 32.09 34.52
C PRO A 130 -14.36 32.53 35.51
N THR A 131 -14.65 32.35 36.80
CA THR A 131 -13.64 32.35 37.85
C THR A 131 -12.73 31.12 37.73
N GLN A 132 -11.56 31.20 38.36
CA GLN A 132 -10.64 30.07 38.49
C GLN A 132 -11.31 28.83 39.15
N LYS A 133 -12.27 29.06 40.07
CA LYS A 133 -13.04 27.99 40.72
C LYS A 133 -14.02 27.33 39.75
N GLU A 134 -14.78 28.10 38.99
CA GLU A 134 -15.71 27.57 37.98
C GLU A 134 -14.97 26.75 36.94
N PHE A 135 -13.81 27.23 36.44
CA PHE A 135 -12.96 26.46 35.53
C PHE A 135 -12.52 25.12 36.13
N VAL A 136 -11.98 25.13 37.36
CA VAL A 136 -11.53 23.90 38.05
C VAL A 136 -12.69 22.89 38.18
N LEU A 137 -13.87 23.34 38.60
CA LEU A 137 -15.03 22.45 38.76
C LEU A 137 -15.50 21.91 37.40
N MET A 138 -15.54 22.73 36.34
CA MET A 138 -15.88 22.27 34.98
C MET A 138 -14.86 21.25 34.44
N PHE A 139 -13.56 21.50 34.62
CA PHE A 139 -12.53 20.54 34.20
C PHE A 139 -12.62 19.23 35.00
N GLN A 140 -12.73 19.31 36.33
CA GLN A 140 -12.86 18.14 37.19
C GLN A 140 -14.09 17.32 36.81
N PHE A 141 -15.27 17.94 36.62
CA PHE A 141 -16.47 17.23 36.21
C PHE A 141 -16.30 16.51 34.88
N LEU A 142 -15.85 17.22 33.83
CA LEU A 142 -15.61 16.63 32.51
C LEU A 142 -14.54 15.53 32.55
N TYR A 143 -13.62 15.56 33.51
CA TYR A 143 -12.61 14.52 33.67
C TYR A 143 -13.12 13.28 34.44
N HIS A 144 -13.91 13.45 35.51
CA HIS A 144 -14.51 12.31 36.23
C HIS A 144 -15.54 11.55 35.38
N LYS A 145 -16.03 12.12 34.27
CA LYS A 145 -16.82 11.40 33.26
C LYS A 145 -15.97 10.47 32.36
N LEU A 146 -14.64 10.67 32.30
CA LEU A 146 -13.67 9.79 31.63
C LEU A 146 -13.03 8.79 32.59
N ASP A 147 -12.59 9.27 33.76
CA ASP A 147 -12.00 8.45 34.83
C ASP A 147 -12.68 8.78 36.17
N PRO A 148 -13.73 8.03 36.55
CA PRO A 148 -14.45 8.23 37.81
C PRO A 148 -13.61 8.03 39.08
N HIS A 149 -12.43 7.42 38.99
CA HIS A 149 -11.58 7.07 40.14
C HIS A 149 -10.38 8.02 40.32
N PHE A 150 -10.20 9.00 39.44
CA PHE A 150 -9.05 9.90 39.48
C PHE A 150 -9.11 10.91 40.63
N THR A 151 -8.27 10.71 41.65
CA THR A 151 -8.15 11.67 42.76
C THR A 151 -7.22 12.83 42.39
N PHE A 152 -7.80 14.00 42.12
CA PHE A 152 -7.03 15.25 41.94
C PHE A 152 -6.21 15.63 43.19
N THR A 153 -4.99 16.13 42.97
CA THR A 153 -4.09 16.57 44.05
C THR A 153 -4.37 18.02 44.46
N ARG A 154 -3.65 18.49 45.49
CA ARG A 154 -3.65 19.92 45.87
C ARG A 154 -2.99 20.84 44.83
N SER A 155 -2.27 20.29 43.85
CA SER A 155 -1.53 21.03 42.82
C SER A 155 -2.18 20.89 41.45
N LEU A 156 -3.47 21.23 41.36
CA LEU A 156 -4.33 21.09 40.16
C LEU A 156 -3.70 21.56 38.84
N GLU A 157 -2.85 22.59 38.86
CA GLU A 157 -2.13 23.08 37.68
C GLU A 157 -1.19 22.04 37.06
N THR A 158 -0.58 21.20 37.91
CA THR A 158 0.25 20.06 37.48
C THR A 158 -0.66 18.96 36.92
N ASP A 159 -1.75 18.66 37.63
CA ASP A 159 -2.64 17.55 37.30
C ASP A 159 -3.33 17.78 35.95
N VAL A 160 -3.80 19.00 35.68
CA VAL A 160 -4.36 19.41 34.38
C VAL A 160 -3.36 19.17 33.24
N ILE A 161 -2.07 19.50 33.43
CA ILE A 161 -1.04 19.25 32.40
C ILE A 161 -0.77 17.75 32.27
N THR A 162 -0.65 17.01 33.37
CA THR A 162 -0.40 15.55 33.35
C THR A 162 -1.54 14.80 32.66
N VAL A 163 -2.79 15.12 33.00
CA VAL A 163 -4.00 14.59 32.36
C VAL A 163 -4.02 14.90 30.86
N LEU A 164 -3.80 16.16 30.47
CA LEU A 164 -3.81 16.54 29.05
C LEU A 164 -2.67 15.88 28.25
N ARG A 165 -1.54 15.54 28.88
CA ARG A 165 -0.50 14.71 28.25
C ARG A 165 -0.89 13.23 28.14
N ALA A 166 -1.50 12.67 29.18
CA ALA A 166 -1.91 11.26 29.20
C ALA A 166 -2.99 10.94 28.15
N TRP A 167 -3.90 11.89 27.89
CA TRP A 167 -4.92 11.81 26.83
C TRP A 167 -4.48 12.48 25.51
N GLU A 168 -3.16 12.64 25.31
CA GLU A 168 -2.53 13.15 24.06
C GLU A 168 -3.15 14.43 23.47
N TYR A 169 -3.56 15.39 24.32
CA TYR A 169 -4.18 16.64 23.86
C TYR A 169 -3.22 17.43 22.95
N PRO A 170 -3.56 17.66 21.65
CA PRO A 170 -2.61 18.12 20.63
C PRO A 170 -1.97 19.50 20.88
N TYR A 171 -2.54 20.31 21.77
CA TYR A 171 -2.12 21.69 22.01
C TYR A 171 -1.56 21.91 23.42
N THR A 172 -1.17 20.84 24.11
CA THR A 172 -0.65 20.90 25.50
C THR A 172 0.56 21.84 25.65
N ASP A 173 1.47 21.88 24.67
CA ASP A 173 2.64 22.78 24.70
C ASP A 173 2.29 24.28 24.65
N GLN A 174 1.05 24.63 24.30
CA GLN A 174 0.55 26.00 24.34
C GLN A 174 -0.06 26.40 25.70
N LEU A 175 -0.19 25.45 26.63
CA LEU A 175 -0.75 25.65 27.96
C LEU A 175 0.38 25.65 29.00
N SER A 176 0.86 26.83 29.38
CA SER A 176 1.79 26.99 30.49
C SER A 176 1.05 26.85 31.83
N ARG A 177 1.81 26.45 32.87
CA ARG A 177 1.33 26.46 34.26
C ARG A 177 0.72 27.82 34.64
N THR A 178 1.37 28.92 34.24
CA THR A 178 0.92 30.30 34.50
C THR A 178 -0.40 30.68 33.81
N HIS A 179 -0.71 30.10 32.64
CA HIS A 179 -2.04 30.27 32.04
C HIS A 179 -3.11 29.51 32.85
N ILE A 180 -2.78 28.33 33.38
CA ILE A 180 -3.70 27.53 34.19
C ILE A 180 -3.96 28.21 35.55
N SER A 181 -2.97 28.93 36.13
CA SER A 181 -3.16 29.76 37.33
C SER A 181 -4.13 30.94 37.14
N SER A 182 -4.41 31.35 35.90
CA SER A 182 -5.13 32.58 35.56
C SER A 182 -5.92 32.43 34.26
N VAL A 183 -6.88 31.49 34.26
CA VAL A 183 -7.53 31.05 33.01
C VAL A 183 -8.25 32.14 32.22
N GLY A 184 -8.71 33.21 32.88
CA GLY A 184 -9.39 34.34 32.24
C GLY A 184 -8.56 35.06 31.18
N GLN A 185 -7.23 35.13 31.34
CA GLN A 185 -6.34 35.79 30.36
C GLN A 185 -6.17 35.01 29.06
N ALA A 186 -6.45 33.70 29.08
CA ALA A 186 -6.34 32.81 27.93
C ALA A 186 -7.64 32.02 27.67
N TRP A 187 -8.79 32.55 28.10
CA TRP A 187 -10.06 31.81 28.17
C TRP A 187 -10.46 31.09 26.87
N PRO A 188 -10.30 31.65 25.65
CA PRO A 188 -10.57 30.93 24.40
C PRO A 188 -9.83 29.59 24.26
N LYS A 189 -8.58 29.48 24.77
CA LYS A 189 -7.81 28.23 24.76
C LYS A 189 -8.35 27.20 25.76
N PHE A 190 -8.78 27.65 26.93
CA PHE A 190 -9.35 26.79 27.97
C PHE A 190 -10.76 26.33 27.64
N LEU A 191 -11.60 27.21 27.09
CA LEU A 191 -12.91 26.87 26.52
C LEU A 191 -12.77 25.79 25.43
N ALA A 192 -11.84 25.95 24.49
CA ALA A 192 -11.60 24.97 23.44
C ALA A 192 -10.96 23.66 23.94
N MET A 193 -10.25 23.68 25.07
CA MET A 193 -9.77 22.48 25.75
C MET A 193 -10.93 21.74 26.45
N LEU A 194 -11.81 22.45 27.19
CA LEU A 194 -13.00 21.86 27.79
C LEU A 194 -13.96 21.30 26.74
N TYR A 195 -14.12 21.98 25.60
CA TYR A 195 -14.90 21.47 24.46
C TYR A 195 -14.30 20.19 23.88
N TRP A 196 -12.97 20.13 23.73
CA TRP A 196 -12.29 18.91 23.29
C TRP A 196 -12.51 17.76 24.30
N LEU A 197 -12.40 18.04 25.59
CA LEU A 197 -12.64 17.05 26.66
C LEU A 197 -14.11 16.57 26.67
N MET A 198 -15.06 17.47 26.45
CA MET A 198 -16.49 17.15 26.27
C MET A 198 -16.72 16.29 25.01
N LYS A 199 -16.08 16.61 23.87
CA LYS A 199 -16.17 15.79 22.66
C LYS A 199 -15.49 14.42 22.82
N LEU A 200 -14.43 14.33 23.62
CA LEU A 200 -13.80 13.05 23.99
C LEU A 200 -14.76 12.20 24.82
N ASN A 201 -15.43 12.78 25.82
CA ASN A 201 -16.51 12.10 26.56
C ASN A 201 -17.62 11.59 25.63
N LEU A 202 -18.12 12.44 24.72
CA LEU A 202 -19.17 12.05 23.77
C LEU A 202 -18.71 10.97 22.76
N ALA A 203 -17.43 10.94 22.41
CA ALA A 203 -16.85 9.88 21.57
C ALA A 203 -16.70 8.56 22.35
N LEU A 204 -16.25 8.62 23.61
CA LEU A 204 -16.08 7.45 24.48
C LEU A 204 -17.44 6.79 24.81
N LEU A 205 -18.47 7.60 25.07
CA LEU A 205 -19.86 7.16 25.24
C LEU A 205 -20.49 6.60 23.94
N GLY A 206 -19.84 6.79 22.80
CA GLY A 206 -20.25 6.25 21.50
C GLY A 206 -19.61 4.90 21.15
N LEU A 207 -18.67 4.40 21.97
CA LEU A 207 -18.06 3.09 21.79
C LEU A 207 -18.98 1.98 22.32
N THR A 208 -19.14 0.91 21.55
CA THR A 208 -19.78 -0.33 21.99
C THR A 208 -18.75 -1.32 22.52
N GLU A 209 -19.19 -2.38 23.22
CA GLU A 209 -18.30 -3.48 23.60
C GLU A 209 -17.67 -4.15 22.38
N GLU A 210 -18.32 -4.16 21.22
CA GLU A 210 -17.75 -4.68 19.97
C GLU A 210 -16.57 -3.83 19.46
N ASP A 211 -16.64 -2.50 19.60
CA ASP A 211 -15.54 -1.58 19.26
C ASP A 211 -14.31 -1.75 20.18
N MET A 212 -14.50 -2.33 21.37
CA MET A 212 -13.43 -2.60 22.33
C MET A 212 -12.73 -3.95 22.07
N ILE A 213 -13.32 -4.87 21.30
CA ILE A 213 -12.72 -6.18 21.00
C ILE A 213 -11.88 -6.11 19.72
N ALA A 214 -10.58 -5.92 19.89
CA ALA A 214 -9.62 -5.61 18.83
C ALA A 214 -9.29 -6.73 17.80
N SER A 215 -10.10 -7.79 17.65
CA SER A 215 -9.92 -8.75 16.55
C SER A 215 -10.84 -8.43 15.37
N ASP A 216 -10.27 -8.37 14.17
CA ASP A 216 -10.99 -8.25 12.90
C ASP A 216 -11.89 -9.48 12.62
N ASP A 217 -11.58 -10.66 13.17
CA ASP A 217 -12.33 -11.89 12.92
C ASP A 217 -13.64 -11.96 13.75
N PRO A 218 -14.83 -12.11 13.11
CA PRO A 218 -16.09 -12.29 13.84
C PRO A 218 -16.11 -13.49 14.80
N PHE A 219 -15.39 -14.58 14.50
CA PHE A 219 -15.33 -15.77 15.35
C PHE A 219 -14.46 -15.53 16.60
N ASP A 220 -13.37 -14.77 16.47
CA ASP A 220 -12.58 -14.33 17.62
C ASP A 220 -13.41 -13.42 18.54
N ARG A 221 -14.18 -12.47 17.99
CA ARG A 221 -15.02 -11.57 18.82
C ARG A 221 -16.06 -12.35 19.62
N LEU A 222 -16.71 -13.32 18.99
CA LEU A 222 -17.65 -14.24 19.64
C LEU A 222 -16.97 -15.08 20.75
N PHE A 223 -15.78 -15.64 20.49
CA PHE A 223 -15.02 -16.41 21.48
C PHE A 223 -14.49 -15.54 22.64
N ILE A 224 -14.06 -14.31 22.37
CA ILE A 224 -13.60 -13.36 23.38
C ILE A 224 -14.77 -12.95 24.29
N ARG A 225 -15.96 -12.70 23.75
CA ARG A 225 -17.16 -12.38 24.55
C ARG A 225 -17.55 -13.55 25.46
N TYR A 226 -17.61 -14.77 24.93
CA TYR A 226 -17.81 -16.00 25.74
C TYR A 226 -16.74 -16.15 26.84
N THR A 227 -15.47 -15.90 26.52
CA THR A 227 -14.37 -16.00 27.49
C THR A 227 -14.49 -14.93 28.58
N HIS A 228 -14.90 -13.71 28.23
CA HIS A 228 -15.15 -12.61 29.16
C HIS A 228 -16.33 -12.91 30.11
N GLU A 229 -17.44 -13.40 29.59
CA GLU A 229 -18.61 -13.82 30.37
C GLU A 229 -18.26 -14.97 31.34
N CYS A 230 -17.56 -16.00 30.85
CA CYS A 230 -17.05 -17.08 31.69
C CYS A 230 -16.09 -16.57 32.77
N TYR A 231 -15.18 -15.64 32.45
CA TYR A 231 -14.24 -15.10 33.43
C TYR A 231 -14.94 -14.22 34.48
N GLY A 232 -15.96 -13.45 34.09
CA GLY A 232 -16.84 -12.72 35.01
C GLY A 232 -17.65 -13.65 35.92
N ALA A 233 -18.13 -14.79 35.38
CA ALA A 233 -18.80 -15.84 36.16
C ALA A 233 -17.84 -16.51 37.17
N TYR A 234 -16.60 -16.79 36.76
CA TYR A 234 -15.53 -17.31 37.61
C TYR A 234 -15.17 -16.35 38.76
N ILE A 235 -14.97 -15.06 38.48
CA ILE A 235 -14.77 -14.02 39.52
C ILE A 235 -15.98 -13.97 40.46
N SER A 236 -17.19 -14.15 39.93
CA SER A 236 -18.45 -14.23 40.71
C SER A 236 -18.66 -15.56 41.45
N GLN A 237 -17.67 -16.47 41.44
CA GLN A 237 -17.71 -17.81 42.06
C GLN A 237 -18.89 -18.68 41.59
N LYS A 238 -19.27 -18.56 40.32
CA LYS A 238 -20.24 -19.44 39.67
C LYS A 238 -19.52 -20.64 39.03
N GLU A 239 -20.10 -21.83 39.16
CA GLU A 239 -19.54 -23.07 38.60
C GLU A 239 -20.27 -23.57 37.34
N ASP A 240 -21.44 -22.99 37.00
CA ASP A 240 -22.17 -23.32 35.78
C ASP A 240 -21.79 -22.38 34.63
N TYR A 241 -21.25 -22.97 33.57
CA TYR A 241 -20.86 -22.31 32.31
C TYR A 241 -21.68 -22.83 31.11
N LEU A 242 -22.63 -23.73 31.32
CA LEU A 242 -23.37 -24.43 30.27
C LEU A 242 -24.36 -23.51 29.52
N GLY A 243 -24.78 -22.42 30.16
CA GLY A 243 -25.53 -21.34 29.50
C GLY A 243 -24.69 -20.67 28.41
N PHE A 244 -23.61 -19.99 28.82
CA PHE A 244 -22.69 -19.29 27.91
C PHE A 244 -22.17 -20.17 26.76
N TYR A 245 -21.94 -21.47 27.01
CA TYR A 245 -21.52 -22.39 25.95
C TYR A 245 -22.61 -22.66 24.90
N LYS A 246 -23.89 -22.73 25.31
CA LYS A 246 -25.02 -22.88 24.37
C LYS A 246 -25.27 -21.60 23.58
N ASP A 247 -25.12 -20.44 24.23
CA ASP A 247 -25.28 -19.14 23.56
C ASP A 247 -24.15 -18.93 22.53
N LEU A 248 -22.91 -19.31 22.88
CA LEU A 248 -21.79 -19.45 21.93
C LEU A 248 -22.11 -20.42 20.78
N GLU A 249 -22.65 -21.60 21.07
CA GLU A 249 -22.99 -22.62 20.08
C GLU A 249 -24.08 -22.15 19.11
N THR A 250 -25.11 -21.45 19.57
CA THR A 250 -26.18 -20.94 18.69
C THR A 250 -25.66 -19.84 17.75
N GLU A 251 -24.93 -18.85 18.26
CA GLU A 251 -24.36 -17.79 17.43
C GLU A 251 -23.29 -18.31 16.46
N PHE A 252 -22.45 -19.27 16.88
CA PHE A 252 -21.46 -19.90 16.01
C PHE A 252 -22.13 -20.65 14.85
N ASN A 253 -23.20 -21.40 15.13
CA ASN A 253 -23.97 -22.09 14.11
C ASN A 253 -24.69 -21.11 13.16
N GLU A 254 -25.26 -20.02 13.67
CA GLU A 254 -25.84 -18.96 12.83
C GLU A 254 -24.79 -18.32 11.91
N MET A 255 -23.62 -17.95 12.43
CA MET A 255 -22.53 -17.34 11.66
C MET A 255 -21.95 -18.31 10.62
N THR A 256 -21.89 -19.60 10.94
CA THR A 256 -21.53 -20.66 10.00
C THR A 256 -22.55 -20.77 8.88
N ALA A 257 -23.85 -20.88 9.18
CA ALA A 257 -24.91 -20.96 8.18
C ALA A 257 -25.00 -19.71 7.26
N LYS A 258 -24.79 -18.51 7.83
CA LYS A 258 -24.67 -17.26 7.06
C LYS A 258 -23.48 -17.33 6.10
N THR A 259 -22.32 -17.81 6.57
CA THR A 259 -21.10 -17.95 5.76
C THR A 259 -21.24 -19.00 4.65
N GLU A 260 -21.91 -20.13 4.92
CA GLU A 260 -22.20 -21.17 3.91
C GLU A 260 -23.15 -20.66 2.82
N SER A 261 -24.22 -19.95 3.20
CA SER A 261 -25.13 -19.28 2.27
C SER A 261 -24.39 -18.30 1.36
N ASP A 262 -23.55 -17.43 1.93
CA ASP A 262 -22.70 -16.49 1.20
C ASP A 262 -21.75 -17.21 0.25
N GLN A 263 -21.14 -18.32 0.68
CA GLN A 263 -20.26 -19.13 -0.15
C GLN A 263 -21.02 -19.80 -1.31
N GLN A 264 -22.25 -20.26 -1.08
CA GLN A 264 -23.12 -20.85 -2.10
C GLN A 264 -23.57 -19.80 -3.13
N GLU A 265 -23.97 -18.60 -2.68
CA GLU A 265 -24.35 -17.53 -3.60
C GLU A 265 -23.17 -17.06 -4.45
N ARG A 266 -21.98 -16.89 -3.85
CA ARG A 266 -20.74 -16.54 -4.57
C ARG A 266 -20.37 -17.61 -5.61
N LYS A 267 -20.54 -18.91 -5.30
CA LYS A 267 -20.37 -20.01 -6.27
C LYS A 267 -21.36 -19.90 -7.44
N GLN A 268 -22.65 -19.64 -7.16
CA GLN A 268 -23.68 -19.48 -8.19
C GLN A 268 -23.43 -18.26 -9.09
N ARG A 269 -23.05 -17.12 -8.51
CA ARG A 269 -22.63 -15.91 -9.25
C ARG A 269 -21.44 -16.20 -10.17
N LEU A 270 -20.45 -16.96 -9.71
CA LEU A 270 -19.29 -17.38 -10.50
C LEU A 270 -19.69 -18.28 -11.67
N THR A 271 -20.55 -19.29 -11.46
CA THR A 271 -21.04 -20.14 -12.56
C THR A 271 -21.89 -19.37 -13.57
N ASN A 272 -22.68 -18.39 -13.12
CA ASN A 272 -23.47 -17.55 -14.03
C ASN A 272 -22.57 -16.66 -14.90
N LEU A 273 -21.56 -16.01 -14.29
CA LEU A 273 -20.59 -15.19 -15.01
C LEU A 273 -19.76 -16.01 -16.01
N HIS A 274 -19.41 -17.26 -15.67
CA HIS A 274 -18.74 -18.18 -16.60
C HIS A 274 -19.63 -18.51 -17.81
N ASN A 275 -20.90 -18.87 -17.57
CA ASN A 275 -21.89 -19.12 -18.62
C ASN A 275 -22.16 -17.89 -19.50
N GLU A 276 -22.05 -16.67 -18.97
CA GLU A 276 -22.14 -15.42 -19.73
C GLU A 276 -20.89 -15.18 -20.59
N LEU A 277 -19.69 -15.47 -20.06
CA LEU A 277 -18.43 -15.40 -20.81
C LEU A 277 -18.45 -16.37 -22.00
N GLU A 278 -18.87 -17.62 -21.80
CA GLU A 278 -19.01 -18.58 -22.90
C GLU A 278 -20.00 -18.10 -23.97
N LYS A 279 -21.16 -17.56 -23.58
CA LYS A 279 -22.13 -16.98 -24.52
C LYS A 279 -21.60 -15.77 -25.27
N LEU A 280 -20.81 -14.92 -24.61
CA LEU A 280 -20.16 -13.76 -25.24
C LEU A 280 -19.07 -14.20 -26.22
N ASN A 281 -18.24 -15.18 -25.86
CA ASN A 281 -17.23 -15.76 -26.75
C ASN A 281 -17.85 -16.47 -27.96
N GLY A 282 -18.96 -17.20 -27.75
CA GLY A 282 -19.78 -17.78 -28.82
C GLY A 282 -20.36 -16.73 -29.77
N ARG A 283 -20.79 -15.57 -29.27
CA ARG A 283 -21.22 -14.43 -30.10
C ARG A 283 -20.06 -13.77 -30.83
N LEU A 284 -18.90 -13.63 -30.19
CA LEU A 284 -17.70 -13.03 -30.80
C LEU A 284 -17.21 -13.87 -31.98
N THR A 285 -17.07 -15.19 -31.81
CA THR A 285 -16.71 -16.09 -32.92
C THR A 285 -17.76 -16.18 -34.05
N GLN A 286 -19.03 -15.83 -33.77
CA GLN A 286 -20.05 -15.64 -34.82
C GLN A 286 -19.89 -14.31 -35.55
N LEU A 287 -19.54 -13.23 -34.83
CA LEU A 287 -19.28 -11.91 -35.39
C LEU A 287 -18.04 -11.91 -36.29
N ASP A 288 -16.95 -12.55 -35.86
CA ASP A 288 -15.72 -12.69 -36.65
C ASP A 288 -16.02 -13.34 -38.01
N ARG A 289 -16.70 -14.50 -38.00
CA ARG A 289 -17.12 -15.22 -39.22
C ARG A 289 -18.05 -14.39 -40.11
N ALA A 290 -18.92 -13.58 -39.51
CA ALA A 290 -19.78 -12.67 -40.27
C ALA A 290 -18.98 -11.53 -40.91
N GLN A 291 -17.96 -11.00 -40.22
CA GLN A 291 -17.08 -9.94 -40.73
C GLN A 291 -16.11 -10.44 -41.80
N GLU A 292 -15.55 -11.65 -41.65
CA GLU A 292 -14.81 -12.36 -42.70
C GLU A 292 -15.66 -12.54 -43.95
N LYS A 293 -16.91 -12.99 -43.78
CA LYS A 293 -17.85 -13.15 -44.90
C LYS A 293 -18.25 -11.81 -45.54
N SER A 294 -18.39 -10.73 -44.76
CA SER A 294 -18.65 -9.38 -45.30
C SER A 294 -17.49 -8.93 -46.17
N ARG A 295 -16.25 -9.01 -45.67
CA ARG A 295 -15.03 -8.68 -46.43
C ARG A 295 -14.88 -9.51 -47.71
N ALA A 296 -15.22 -10.79 -47.67
CA ALA A 296 -15.22 -11.63 -48.86
C ALA A 296 -16.23 -11.12 -49.91
N LEU A 297 -17.46 -10.83 -49.49
CA LEU A 297 -18.52 -10.32 -50.38
C LEU A 297 -18.24 -8.88 -50.87
N GLU A 298 -17.56 -8.05 -50.08
CA GLU A 298 -17.09 -6.71 -50.48
C GLU A 298 -16.02 -6.81 -51.57
N ASN A 299 -15.05 -7.71 -51.43
CA ASN A 299 -14.04 -8.00 -52.47
C ASN A 299 -14.70 -8.58 -53.74
N ASP A 300 -15.62 -9.54 -53.59
CA ASP A 300 -16.38 -10.10 -54.72
C ASP A 300 -17.14 -9.00 -55.46
N LEU A 301 -17.85 -8.11 -54.73
CA LEU A 301 -18.58 -6.98 -55.31
C LEU A 301 -17.62 -6.01 -56.02
N GLN A 302 -16.45 -5.70 -55.45
CA GLN A 302 -15.44 -4.89 -56.13
C GLN A 302 -15.00 -5.54 -57.45
N THR A 303 -14.59 -6.82 -57.44
CA THR A 303 -14.13 -7.50 -58.66
C THR A 303 -15.25 -7.62 -59.72
N PHE A 304 -16.50 -7.84 -59.32
CA PHE A 304 -17.65 -7.78 -60.23
C PHE A 304 -17.89 -6.36 -60.78
N SER A 305 -17.62 -5.31 -60.00
CA SER A 305 -17.73 -3.92 -60.48
C SER A 305 -16.64 -3.58 -61.49
N GLU A 306 -15.40 -4.04 -61.28
CA GLU A 306 -14.27 -3.88 -62.20
C GLU A 306 -14.49 -4.69 -63.49
N TYR A 307 -15.00 -5.92 -63.37
CA TYR A 307 -15.40 -6.75 -64.51
C TYR A 307 -16.57 -6.12 -65.29
N LYS A 308 -17.57 -5.54 -64.62
CA LYS A 308 -18.64 -4.78 -65.27
C LYS A 308 -18.11 -3.54 -65.99
N ASN A 309 -17.19 -2.80 -65.38
CA ASN A 309 -16.59 -1.60 -65.97
C ASN A 309 -15.75 -1.93 -67.22
N THR A 310 -14.98 -3.02 -67.19
CA THR A 310 -14.24 -3.51 -68.37
C THR A 310 -15.17 -4.03 -69.46
N LEU A 311 -16.25 -4.73 -69.13
CA LEU A 311 -17.30 -5.12 -70.08
C LEU A 311 -17.99 -3.90 -70.71
N GLU A 312 -18.33 -2.87 -69.95
CA GLU A 312 -18.91 -1.62 -70.49
C GLU A 312 -17.92 -0.85 -71.37
N ALA A 313 -16.64 -0.82 -70.99
CA ALA A 313 -15.59 -0.24 -71.83
C ALA A 313 -15.40 -1.03 -73.15
N HIS A 314 -15.47 -2.36 -73.11
CA HIS A 314 -15.44 -3.19 -74.32
C HIS A 314 -16.70 -2.96 -75.17
N LYS A 315 -17.89 -2.92 -74.56
CA LYS A 315 -19.15 -2.64 -75.26
C LYS A 315 -19.15 -1.27 -75.96
N LYS A 316 -18.45 -0.27 -75.41
CA LYS A 316 -18.24 1.03 -76.06
C LYS A 316 -17.25 0.98 -77.23
N LYS A 317 -16.20 0.16 -77.14
CA LYS A 317 -15.18 -0.01 -78.21
C LYS A 317 -15.68 -0.85 -79.40
N TRP A 318 -16.56 -1.82 -79.18
CA TRP A 318 -17.02 -2.73 -80.24
C TRP A 318 -17.68 -2.02 -81.43
N PRO A 319 -18.56 -1.01 -81.28
CA PRO A 319 -19.07 -0.22 -82.40
C PRO A 319 -17.97 0.45 -83.23
N ASP A 320 -16.97 1.05 -82.58
CA ASP A 320 -15.86 1.73 -83.26
C ASP A 320 -14.99 0.73 -84.04
N THR A 321 -14.73 -0.46 -83.48
CA THR A 321 -13.98 -1.51 -84.19
C THR A 321 -14.80 -2.15 -85.31
N LEU A 322 -16.11 -2.32 -85.15
CA LEU A 322 -17.00 -2.84 -86.18
C LEU A 322 -17.07 -1.86 -87.36
N HIS A 323 -17.31 -0.58 -87.10
CA HIS A 323 -17.30 0.47 -88.12
C HIS A 323 -15.91 0.61 -88.80
N ARG A 324 -14.81 0.46 -88.05
CA ARG A 324 -13.46 0.44 -88.63
C ARG A 324 -13.27 -0.77 -89.56
N LEU A 325 -13.70 -1.96 -89.15
CA LEU A 325 -13.64 -3.18 -89.97
C LEU A 325 -14.55 -3.10 -91.20
N GLU A 326 -15.73 -2.48 -91.09
CA GLU A 326 -16.62 -2.24 -92.24
C GLU A 326 -15.97 -1.31 -93.26
N ASN A 327 -15.34 -0.22 -92.82
CA ASN A 327 -14.58 0.70 -93.69
C ASN A 327 -13.32 0.05 -94.27
N GLU A 328 -12.67 -0.86 -93.54
CA GLU A 328 -11.55 -1.65 -94.06
C GLU A 328 -12.03 -2.69 -95.10
N ILE A 329 -13.21 -3.29 -94.89
CA ILE A 329 -13.85 -4.21 -95.83
C ILE A 329 -14.33 -3.47 -97.09
N THR A 330 -14.83 -2.23 -97.03
CA THR A 330 -15.16 -1.45 -98.23
C THR A 330 -13.90 -1.05 -98.99
N ALA A 331 -12.88 -0.51 -98.31
CA ALA A 331 -11.60 -0.18 -98.93
C ALA A 331 -10.89 -1.41 -99.56
N LEU A 332 -11.01 -2.59 -98.94
CA LEU A 332 -10.50 -3.85 -99.52
C LEU A 332 -11.34 -4.33 -100.70
N LYS A 333 -12.66 -4.12 -100.72
CA LYS A 333 -13.51 -4.39 -101.89
C LYS A 333 -13.18 -3.46 -103.06
N GLU A 334 -12.98 -2.18 -102.80
CA GLU A 334 -12.57 -1.20 -103.81
C GLU A 334 -11.22 -1.56 -104.43
N LYS A 335 -10.21 -1.84 -103.58
CA LYS A 335 -8.90 -2.36 -104.03
C LYS A 335 -9.02 -3.68 -104.79
N LEU A 336 -9.96 -4.56 -104.43
CA LEU A 336 -10.19 -5.83 -105.12
C LEU A 336 -10.86 -5.65 -106.49
N GLU A 337 -11.76 -4.67 -106.67
CA GLU A 337 -12.27 -4.29 -107.99
C GLU A 337 -11.23 -3.54 -108.83
N GLU A 338 -10.35 -2.76 -108.20
CA GLU A 338 -9.20 -2.15 -108.85
C GLU A 338 -8.20 -3.22 -109.33
N PHE A 339 -7.77 -4.14 -108.47
CA PHE A 339 -6.92 -5.28 -108.84
C PHE A 339 -7.58 -6.23 -109.84
N LYS A 340 -8.92 -6.36 -109.89
CA LYS A 340 -9.62 -7.06 -110.99
C LYS A 340 -9.49 -6.30 -112.31
N ARG A 341 -9.63 -4.98 -112.29
CA ARG A 341 -9.50 -4.09 -113.45
C ARG A 341 -8.07 -4.10 -113.99
N GLU A 342 -7.09 -4.03 -113.09
CA GLU A 342 -5.66 -4.19 -113.40
C GLU A 342 -5.34 -5.60 -113.90
N LYS A 343 -5.81 -6.67 -113.23
CA LYS A 343 -5.61 -8.05 -113.70
C LYS A 343 -6.18 -8.25 -115.10
N LYS A 344 -7.35 -7.69 -115.40
CA LYS A 344 -7.92 -7.71 -116.75
C LYS A 344 -7.02 -6.96 -117.72
N ASN A 345 -6.63 -5.72 -117.41
CA ASN A 345 -5.69 -4.92 -118.20
C ASN A 345 -4.35 -5.66 -118.44
N TYR A 346 -3.82 -6.37 -117.44
CA TYR A 346 -2.62 -7.20 -117.58
C TYR A 346 -2.85 -8.47 -118.41
N GLN A 347 -4.03 -9.11 -118.37
CA GLN A 347 -4.36 -10.22 -119.29
C GLN A 347 -4.53 -9.72 -120.74
N ASP A 348 -5.18 -8.58 -120.93
CA ASP A 348 -5.31 -7.91 -122.22
C ASP A 348 -3.91 -7.48 -122.75
N GLN A 349 -3.01 -7.00 -121.88
CA GLN A 349 -1.61 -6.71 -122.24
C GLN A 349 -0.75 -7.97 -122.47
N LEU A 350 -0.94 -9.06 -121.71
CA LEU A 350 -0.21 -10.32 -121.89
C LEU A 350 -0.55 -10.99 -123.22
N THR A 351 -1.84 -11.01 -123.56
CA THR A 351 -2.32 -11.47 -124.89
C THR A 351 -1.84 -10.55 -126.01
N ALA A 352 -1.82 -9.23 -125.82
CA ALA A 352 -1.28 -8.28 -126.80
C ALA A 352 0.26 -8.29 -126.94
N ARG A 353 1.01 -8.78 -125.94
CA ARG A 353 2.49 -8.83 -125.96
C ARG A 353 3.10 -10.21 -126.23
N GLY A 354 2.30 -11.28 -126.28
CA GLY A 354 2.74 -12.60 -126.75
C GLY A 354 3.91 -13.21 -125.97
N LEU A 355 3.94 -13.05 -124.64
CA LEU A 355 5.03 -13.53 -123.79
C LEU A 355 4.94 -15.05 -123.54
N SER A 356 6.05 -15.77 -123.76
CA SER A 356 6.15 -17.22 -123.55
C SER A 356 6.16 -17.58 -122.05
N VAL A 357 5.62 -18.75 -121.72
CA VAL A 357 5.62 -19.32 -120.37
C VAL A 357 7.05 -19.46 -119.82
N GLU A 358 8.04 -19.74 -120.69
CA GLU A 358 9.45 -19.86 -120.31
C GLU A 358 10.03 -18.57 -119.70
N THR A 359 9.52 -17.39 -120.09
CA THR A 359 9.94 -16.12 -119.46
C THR A 359 9.31 -15.95 -118.07
N ILE A 360 8.10 -16.48 -117.88
CA ILE A 360 7.39 -16.49 -116.59
C ILE A 360 8.05 -17.48 -115.63
N ASP A 361 8.50 -18.65 -116.10
CA ASP A 361 9.19 -19.63 -115.25
C ASP A 361 10.58 -19.17 -114.82
N ASN A 362 11.33 -18.46 -115.67
CA ASN A 362 12.56 -17.80 -115.23
C ASN A 362 12.28 -16.71 -114.18
N LEU A 363 11.19 -15.94 -114.31
CA LEU A 363 10.75 -14.99 -113.29
C LEU A 363 10.26 -15.68 -112.01
N ASN A 364 9.66 -16.87 -112.08
CA ASN A 364 9.32 -17.68 -110.91
C ASN A 364 10.58 -18.21 -110.21
N ILE A 365 11.63 -18.59 -110.95
CA ILE A 365 12.92 -18.99 -110.38
C ILE A 365 13.61 -17.81 -109.69
N GLU A 366 13.58 -16.61 -110.28
CA GLU A 366 14.04 -15.37 -109.62
C GLU A 366 13.20 -15.05 -108.37
N ARG A 367 11.87 -15.16 -108.46
CA ARG A 367 10.94 -14.96 -107.33
C ARG A 367 11.25 -15.93 -106.19
N ASP A 368 11.48 -17.21 -106.46
CA ASP A 368 11.74 -18.22 -105.43
C ASP A 368 13.13 -18.08 -104.80
N LYS A 369 14.12 -17.52 -105.51
CA LYS A 369 15.38 -17.05 -104.89
C LYS A 369 15.11 -15.87 -103.95
N LEU A 370 14.32 -14.89 -104.40
CA LEU A 370 13.97 -13.71 -103.60
C LEU A 370 13.13 -14.09 -102.37
N SER A 371 12.17 -15.01 -102.48
CA SER A 371 11.40 -15.55 -101.35
C SER A 371 12.32 -16.20 -100.32
N LYS A 372 13.31 -17.01 -100.73
CA LYS A 372 14.29 -17.60 -99.80
C LYS A 372 15.22 -16.56 -99.16
N ALA A 373 15.55 -15.49 -99.88
CA ALA A 373 16.29 -14.35 -99.32
C ALA A 373 15.45 -13.54 -98.32
N ILE A 374 14.14 -13.43 -98.56
CA ILE A 374 13.16 -12.82 -97.63
C ILE A 374 13.00 -13.70 -96.39
N GLU A 375 12.71 -15.00 -96.52
CA GLU A 375 12.62 -15.96 -95.41
C GLU A 375 13.89 -15.94 -94.53
N TYR A 376 15.08 -15.93 -95.15
CA TYR A 376 16.35 -15.80 -94.42
C TYR A 376 16.47 -14.46 -93.67
N SER A 377 16.03 -13.36 -94.28
CA SER A 377 16.05 -12.03 -93.67
C SER A 377 15.02 -11.89 -92.56
N GLU A 378 13.82 -12.47 -92.70
CA GLU A 378 12.77 -12.50 -91.69
C GLU A 378 13.16 -13.38 -90.49
N ASN A 379 13.79 -14.54 -90.73
CA ASN A 379 14.32 -15.37 -89.66
C ASN A 379 15.40 -14.61 -88.88
N LYS A 380 16.38 -14.01 -89.58
CA LYS A 380 17.41 -13.19 -88.93
C LYS A 380 16.83 -11.97 -88.18
N LEU A 381 15.77 -11.36 -88.71
CA LEU A 381 15.06 -10.26 -88.05
C LEU A 381 14.36 -10.75 -86.77
N ARG A 382 13.75 -11.94 -86.80
CA ARG A 382 13.12 -12.58 -85.63
C ARG A 382 14.14 -12.96 -84.57
N ASP A 383 15.31 -13.48 -84.97
CA ASP A 383 16.42 -13.77 -84.05
C ASP A 383 16.92 -12.50 -83.36
N ILE A 384 17.03 -11.38 -84.10
CA ILE A 384 17.40 -10.07 -83.54
C ILE A 384 16.30 -9.52 -82.62
N GLN A 385 15.01 -9.65 -82.99
CA GLN A 385 13.90 -9.24 -82.13
C GLN A 385 13.83 -10.05 -80.83
N GLN A 386 14.08 -11.36 -80.88
CA GLN A 386 14.14 -12.19 -79.69
C GLN A 386 15.36 -11.80 -78.82
N SER A 387 16.52 -11.55 -79.44
CA SER A 387 17.71 -11.07 -78.72
C SER A 387 17.49 -9.69 -78.07
N LEU A 388 16.74 -8.79 -78.71
CA LEU A 388 16.32 -7.51 -78.14
C LEU A 388 15.40 -7.71 -76.94
N PHE A 389 14.35 -8.53 -77.08
CA PHE A 389 13.39 -8.83 -76.01
C PHE A 389 14.05 -9.50 -74.80
N ASP A 390 14.98 -10.44 -75.03
CA ASP A 390 15.77 -11.05 -73.96
C ASP A 390 16.65 -10.00 -73.24
N GLN A 391 17.21 -9.03 -73.96
CA GLN A 391 17.97 -7.92 -73.37
C GLN A 391 17.07 -6.93 -72.62
N GLU A 392 15.86 -6.63 -73.12
CA GLU A 392 14.85 -5.82 -72.43
C GLU A 392 14.42 -6.49 -71.11
N ILE A 393 14.25 -7.81 -71.08
CA ILE A 393 13.99 -8.56 -69.85
C ILE A 393 15.17 -8.44 -68.87
N GLN A 394 16.42 -8.62 -69.32
CA GLN A 394 17.57 -8.43 -68.44
C GLN A 394 17.70 -6.99 -67.92
N LEU A 395 17.39 -5.98 -68.75
CA LEU A 395 17.39 -4.57 -68.33
C LEU A 395 16.34 -4.31 -67.24
N ASN A 396 15.11 -4.80 -67.42
CA ASN A 396 14.04 -4.67 -66.43
C ASN A 396 14.38 -5.39 -65.12
N LEU A 397 14.94 -6.61 -65.18
CA LEU A 397 15.41 -7.33 -63.99
C LEU A 397 16.54 -6.58 -63.25
N CYS A 398 17.46 -5.94 -63.97
CA CYS A 398 18.48 -5.07 -63.39
C CYS A 398 17.88 -3.82 -62.73
N ILE A 399 16.91 -3.18 -63.38
CA ILE A 399 16.20 -2.00 -62.86
C ILE A 399 15.41 -2.34 -61.59
N ASP A 400 14.71 -3.48 -61.55
CA ASP A 400 13.95 -3.90 -60.37
C ASP A 400 14.88 -4.35 -59.23
N SER A 401 16.02 -4.98 -59.53
CA SER A 401 17.08 -5.24 -58.55
C SER A 401 17.61 -3.93 -57.94
N LEU A 402 17.82 -2.89 -58.76
CA LEU A 402 18.24 -1.56 -58.30
C LEU A 402 17.17 -0.87 -57.43
N LYS A 403 15.89 -0.92 -57.81
CA LYS A 403 14.78 -0.41 -56.98
C LYS A 403 14.77 -1.07 -55.60
N ASN A 404 14.85 -2.40 -55.56
CA ASN A 404 14.90 -3.17 -54.30
C ASN A 404 16.09 -2.78 -53.40
N LEU A 405 17.25 -2.46 -53.97
CA LEU A 405 18.42 -1.98 -53.22
C LEU A 405 18.22 -0.54 -52.70
N VAL A 406 17.60 0.33 -53.48
CA VAL A 406 17.24 1.70 -53.07
C VAL A 406 16.21 1.68 -51.93
N ASP A 407 15.20 0.82 -52.00
CA ASP A 407 14.20 0.67 -50.93
C ASP A 407 14.80 0.11 -49.64
N GLN A 408 15.73 -0.85 -49.73
CA GLN A 408 16.48 -1.36 -48.57
C GLN A 408 17.38 -0.29 -47.94
N TYR A 409 17.97 0.60 -48.75
CA TYR A 409 18.71 1.76 -48.25
C TYR A 409 17.77 2.75 -47.54
N ASN A 410 16.69 3.16 -48.20
CA ASN A 410 15.70 4.12 -47.67
C ASN A 410 15.07 3.61 -46.36
N PHE A 411 14.76 2.32 -46.26
CA PHE A 411 14.30 1.68 -45.02
C PHE A 411 15.36 1.72 -43.90
N SER A 412 16.63 1.56 -44.26
CA SER A 412 17.74 1.60 -43.30
C SER A 412 18.03 3.01 -42.81
N THR A 413 17.96 4.03 -43.68
CA THR A 413 18.21 5.43 -43.31
C THR A 413 17.06 6.08 -42.56
N ARG A 414 15.80 5.67 -42.78
CA ARG A 414 14.64 6.07 -41.94
C ARG A 414 14.78 5.72 -40.45
N ARG A 415 15.75 4.89 -40.07
CA ARG A 415 16.08 4.56 -38.67
C ARG A 415 17.10 5.53 -38.03
N ILE A 416 17.60 6.50 -38.78
CA ILE A 416 18.58 7.51 -38.33
C ILE A 416 17.81 8.79 -37.96
N PRO A 417 17.77 9.19 -36.67
CA PRO A 417 17.03 10.38 -36.26
C PRO A 417 17.83 11.65 -36.59
N VAL A 418 17.62 12.18 -37.79
CA VAL A 418 18.23 13.44 -38.28
C VAL A 418 17.15 14.26 -38.99
N GLU A 419 16.82 15.42 -38.43
CA GLU A 419 15.76 16.30 -38.95
C GLU A 419 16.25 17.18 -40.12
N GLU A 420 17.55 17.47 -40.18
CA GLU A 420 18.15 18.41 -41.15
C GLU A 420 18.41 17.82 -42.54
N TYR A 421 18.37 16.49 -42.72
CA TYR A 421 18.65 15.86 -44.02
C TYR A 421 17.91 14.53 -44.23
N LEU A 422 17.00 14.54 -45.21
CA LEU A 422 16.29 13.35 -45.69
C LEU A 422 17.21 12.49 -46.57
N PHE A 423 17.73 11.40 -46.01
CA PHE A 423 18.55 10.39 -46.70
C PHE A 423 17.71 9.40 -47.54
N GLU A 424 16.86 9.92 -48.42
CA GLU A 424 16.09 9.12 -49.39
C GLU A 424 16.64 9.26 -50.82
N LEU A 425 16.87 8.15 -51.52
CA LEU A 425 17.13 8.12 -52.95
C LEU A 425 15.91 7.61 -53.71
N ALA A 426 15.80 8.01 -54.98
CA ALA A 426 14.91 7.40 -55.95
C ALA A 426 15.69 7.10 -57.25
N VAL A 427 15.35 6.01 -57.92
CA VAL A 427 15.72 5.77 -59.32
C VAL A 427 14.87 6.70 -60.18
N LYS A 428 15.46 7.37 -61.17
CA LYS A 428 14.69 8.24 -62.08
C LYS A 428 13.76 7.41 -62.97
N PRO A 429 12.49 7.83 -63.19
CA PRO A 429 11.54 7.08 -64.02
C PRO A 429 11.91 7.10 -65.51
N GLU A 430 12.75 8.04 -65.95
CA GLU A 430 13.15 8.25 -67.34
C GLU A 430 14.00 7.11 -67.95
N LEU A 431 14.43 6.13 -67.14
CA LEU A 431 15.31 5.03 -67.53
C LEU A 431 14.68 3.99 -68.48
N THR A 432 13.34 3.86 -68.54
CA THR A 432 12.68 2.88 -69.42
C THR A 432 12.28 3.44 -70.79
N ASP A 433 12.16 4.75 -70.92
CA ASP A 433 11.46 5.39 -72.06
C ASP A 433 12.41 6.19 -72.99
N SER A 434 13.73 6.16 -72.74
CA SER A 434 14.71 7.04 -73.39
C SER A 434 15.77 6.28 -74.20
N GLU A 435 15.94 6.63 -75.48
CA GLU A 435 17.06 6.19 -76.35
C GLU A 435 18.43 6.82 -75.96
N ARG A 436 18.66 7.10 -74.67
CA ARG A 436 19.83 7.86 -74.18
C ARG A 436 20.77 6.99 -73.36
N GLU A 437 22.07 7.12 -73.63
CA GLU A 437 23.12 6.56 -72.77
C GLU A 437 23.17 7.31 -71.43
N PHE A 438 22.56 6.74 -70.39
CA PHE A 438 22.67 7.27 -69.02
C PHE A 438 24.04 6.95 -68.41
N ARG A 439 24.68 7.94 -67.79
CA ARG A 439 25.90 7.71 -67.00
C ARG A 439 25.54 7.13 -65.62
N PRO A 440 26.39 6.29 -65.00
CA PRO A 440 26.09 5.68 -63.69
C PRO A 440 25.71 6.69 -62.59
N ASP A 441 26.34 7.86 -62.58
CA ASP A 441 26.06 8.93 -61.60
C ASP A 441 24.71 9.65 -61.84
N GLU A 442 24.09 9.48 -63.01
CA GLU A 442 22.85 10.15 -63.41
C GLU A 442 21.59 9.29 -63.16
N VAL A 443 21.75 8.01 -62.84
CA VAL A 443 20.63 7.04 -62.64
C VAL A 443 19.77 7.37 -61.41
N LEU A 444 20.38 7.97 -60.39
CA LEU A 444 19.76 8.27 -59.10
C LEU A 444 19.45 9.77 -58.97
N THR A 445 18.52 10.13 -58.08
CA THR A 445 18.19 11.53 -57.76
C THR A 445 19.30 12.28 -57.00
N LYS A 446 20.33 11.59 -56.49
CA LYS A 446 21.41 12.17 -55.68
C LYS A 446 22.76 11.48 -55.92
N THR A 447 23.82 12.24 -55.71
CA THR A 447 25.22 11.80 -55.69
C THR A 447 25.56 11.01 -54.42
N LEU A 448 25.89 9.72 -54.59
CA LEU A 448 26.31 8.82 -53.52
C LEU A 448 27.48 9.33 -52.64
N PRO A 449 28.49 10.07 -53.16
CA PRO A 449 29.56 10.64 -52.33
C PRO A 449 29.06 11.62 -51.27
N ASP A 450 28.07 12.46 -51.59
CA ASP A 450 27.60 13.52 -50.70
C ASP A 450 26.74 12.99 -49.55
N GLU A 451 25.91 11.99 -49.83
CA GLU A 451 25.20 11.24 -48.77
C GLU A 451 26.19 10.52 -47.85
N LYS A 452 27.24 9.90 -48.39
CA LYS A 452 28.29 9.25 -47.60
C LYS A 452 29.02 10.22 -46.66
N VAL A 453 29.32 11.45 -47.11
CA VAL A 453 29.91 12.49 -46.26
C VAL A 453 28.97 12.87 -45.11
N LYS A 454 27.69 13.08 -45.40
CA LYS A 454 26.67 13.42 -44.39
C LYS A 454 26.44 12.28 -43.38
N LEU A 455 26.35 11.04 -43.84
CA LEU A 455 26.28 9.87 -42.95
C LEU A 455 27.50 9.76 -42.03
N LEU A 456 28.71 10.08 -42.52
CA LEU A 456 29.92 10.12 -41.69
C LEU A 456 29.87 11.23 -40.64
N GLN A 457 29.35 12.42 -40.98
CA GLN A 457 29.13 13.53 -40.05
C GLN A 457 28.12 13.15 -38.95
N CYS A 458 26.94 12.63 -39.33
CA CYS A 458 25.93 12.13 -38.40
C CYS A 458 26.48 11.04 -37.48
N ARG A 459 27.28 10.10 -38.02
CA ARG A 459 27.98 9.08 -37.22
C ARG A 459 28.93 9.70 -36.19
N SER A 460 29.69 10.73 -36.54
CA SER A 460 30.56 11.44 -35.58
C SER A 460 29.76 12.15 -34.48
N ALA A 461 28.68 12.86 -34.83
CA ALA A 461 27.82 13.53 -33.86
C ALA A 461 27.18 12.53 -32.87
N LEU A 462 26.56 11.46 -33.36
CA LEU A 462 25.99 10.39 -32.53
C LEU A 462 27.05 9.69 -31.68
N THR A 463 28.29 9.53 -32.18
CA THR A 463 29.40 8.98 -31.39
C THR A 463 29.84 9.93 -30.26
N GLN A 464 29.80 11.24 -30.50
CA GLN A 464 30.14 12.26 -29.50
C GLN A 464 29.05 12.38 -28.43
N GLU A 465 27.76 12.36 -28.81
CA GLU A 465 26.66 12.33 -27.84
C GLU A 465 26.68 11.03 -27.03
N LEU A 466 26.87 9.87 -27.67
CA LEU A 466 26.99 8.60 -26.97
C LEU A 466 28.16 8.60 -25.95
N ARG A 467 29.25 9.33 -26.23
CA ARG A 467 30.34 9.55 -25.27
C ARG A 467 29.91 10.45 -24.11
N SER A 468 29.29 11.61 -24.37
CA SER A 468 28.87 12.52 -23.30
C SER A 468 27.79 11.92 -22.40
N LYS A 469 26.83 11.17 -22.96
CA LYS A 469 25.82 10.40 -22.18
C LYS A 469 26.46 9.30 -21.34
N ARG A 470 27.49 8.61 -21.84
CA ARG A 470 28.26 7.62 -21.07
C ARG A 470 29.07 8.26 -19.93
N GLU A 471 29.63 9.44 -20.15
CA GLU A 471 30.35 10.22 -19.13
C GLU A 471 29.40 10.76 -18.06
N GLN A 472 28.22 11.27 -18.44
CA GLN A 472 27.14 11.65 -17.52
C GLN A 472 26.68 10.45 -16.67
N ARG A 473 26.48 9.28 -17.30
CA ARG A 473 26.15 8.04 -16.58
C ARG A 473 27.24 7.62 -15.59
N LEU A 474 28.53 7.77 -15.96
CA LEU A 474 29.64 7.45 -15.07
C LEU A 474 29.64 8.37 -13.85
N LYS A 475 29.50 9.69 -14.03
CA LYS A 475 29.43 10.67 -12.92
C LYS A 475 28.24 10.40 -12.00
N LEU A 476 27.07 10.08 -12.56
CA LEU A 476 25.89 9.68 -11.79
C LEU A 476 26.12 8.38 -10.99
N GLN A 477 26.92 7.45 -11.52
CA GLN A 477 27.29 6.23 -10.81
C GLN A 477 28.32 6.52 -9.70
N ASP A 478 29.36 7.31 -9.95
CA ASP A 478 30.33 7.76 -8.94
C ASP A 478 29.64 8.51 -7.79
N GLU A 479 28.62 9.31 -8.07
CA GLU A 479 27.79 10.01 -7.07
C GLU A 479 26.91 9.05 -6.27
N LEU A 480 26.32 8.05 -6.94
CA LEU A 480 25.50 7.00 -6.33
C LEU A 480 26.32 6.09 -5.41
N ASP A 481 27.51 5.68 -5.82
CA ASP A 481 28.41 4.85 -5.02
C ASP A 481 28.87 5.62 -3.75
N ARG A 482 29.21 6.91 -3.88
CA ARG A 482 29.51 7.81 -2.75
C ARG A 482 28.32 8.05 -1.80
N LEU A 483 27.08 7.92 -2.28
CA LEU A 483 25.88 7.97 -1.43
C LEU A 483 25.66 6.64 -0.71
N PHE A 484 25.97 5.51 -1.35
CA PHE A 484 25.97 4.20 -0.69
C PHE A 484 27.02 4.10 0.41
N GLU A 485 28.25 4.56 0.19
CA GLU A 485 29.30 4.63 1.23
C GLU A 485 28.82 5.43 2.45
N LYS A 486 28.30 6.65 2.24
CA LYS A 486 27.75 7.47 3.32
C LYS A 486 26.56 6.84 4.02
N THR A 487 25.70 6.13 3.30
CA THR A 487 24.56 5.41 3.88
C THR A 487 25.05 4.26 4.76
N PHE A 488 26.08 3.53 4.32
CA PHE A 488 26.73 2.48 5.10
C PHE A 488 27.36 3.03 6.39
N GLU A 489 28.16 4.10 6.30
CA GLU A 489 28.72 4.80 7.47
C GLU A 489 27.65 5.22 8.49
N LYS A 490 26.49 5.71 8.03
CA LYS A 490 25.40 6.10 8.92
C LYS A 490 24.68 4.91 9.54
N ASN A 491 24.56 3.78 8.84
CA ASN A 491 23.98 2.57 9.40
C ASN A 491 24.89 1.95 10.48
N GLU A 492 26.20 1.87 10.25
CA GLU A 492 27.17 1.41 11.25
C GLU A 492 27.10 2.27 12.53
N LEU A 493 27.13 3.61 12.39
CA LEU A 493 27.01 4.53 13.52
C LEU A 493 25.66 4.43 14.26
N LEU A 494 24.58 4.09 13.55
CA LEU A 494 23.24 3.89 14.13
C LEU A 494 23.19 2.57 14.92
N GLU A 495 23.80 1.50 14.41
CA GLU A 495 23.89 0.21 15.12
C GLU A 495 24.79 0.30 16.35
N ASP A 496 25.92 1.01 16.24
CA ASP A 496 26.82 1.31 17.35
C ASP A 496 26.13 2.16 18.45
N LEU A 497 25.22 3.07 18.07
CA LEU A 497 24.34 3.81 18.99
C LEU A 497 23.24 2.93 19.61
N LYS A 498 22.58 2.05 18.84
CA LYS A 498 21.61 1.08 19.38
C LYS A 498 22.26 0.18 20.43
N GLN A 499 23.45 -0.36 20.16
CA GLN A 499 24.16 -1.22 21.11
C GLN A 499 24.52 -0.47 22.40
N LYS A 500 24.92 0.80 22.32
CA LYS A 500 25.17 1.66 23.48
C LYS A 500 23.88 1.96 24.26
N CYS A 501 22.77 2.19 23.56
CA CYS A 501 21.45 2.38 24.17
C CYS A 501 20.98 1.10 24.88
N HIS A 502 21.02 -0.06 24.22
CA HIS A 502 20.63 -1.35 24.79
C HIS A 502 21.46 -1.72 26.03
N LYS A 503 22.79 -1.53 25.99
CA LYS A 503 23.66 -1.70 27.16
C LYS A 503 23.28 -0.76 28.32
N LYS A 504 22.82 0.45 28.03
CA LYS A 504 22.35 1.41 29.06
C LYS A 504 20.96 1.07 29.61
N VAL A 505 20.06 0.53 28.79
CA VAL A 505 18.76 0.00 29.25
C VAL A 505 18.99 -1.21 30.17
N LEU A 506 19.88 -2.13 29.80
CA LEU A 506 20.19 -3.30 30.62
C LEU A 506 20.77 -2.91 31.99
N GLN A 507 21.74 -1.99 32.01
CA GLN A 507 22.30 -1.43 33.26
C GLN A 507 21.22 -0.76 34.13
N TYR A 508 20.30 -0.01 33.51
CA TYR A 508 19.19 0.61 34.25
C TYR A 508 18.23 -0.43 34.85
N SER A 509 17.92 -1.52 34.14
CA SER A 509 17.13 -2.62 34.72
C SER A 509 17.86 -3.35 35.85
N GLU A 510 19.17 -3.58 35.72
CA GLU A 510 19.99 -4.20 36.77
C GLU A 510 20.04 -3.33 38.04
N GLU A 511 20.24 -2.01 37.88
CA GLU A 511 20.19 -1.02 38.98
C GLU A 511 18.80 -0.92 39.61
N TYR A 512 17.72 -0.96 38.81
CA TYR A 512 16.34 -0.91 39.27
C TYR A 512 15.93 -2.17 40.03
N ASP A 513 16.27 -3.36 39.53
CA ASP A 513 16.00 -4.63 40.20
C ASP A 513 16.78 -4.72 41.52
N PHE A 514 18.05 -4.28 41.53
CA PHE A 514 18.83 -4.19 42.77
C PHE A 514 18.13 -3.29 43.80
N MET A 515 17.76 -2.06 43.41
CA MET A 515 17.01 -1.12 44.25
C MET A 515 15.68 -1.71 44.76
N MET A 516 14.95 -2.45 43.91
CA MET A 516 13.71 -3.13 44.30
C MET A 516 13.95 -4.28 45.29
N THR A 517 15.05 -5.03 45.17
CA THR A 517 15.37 -6.05 46.19
C THR A 517 15.77 -5.43 47.53
N ASP A 518 16.51 -4.31 47.53
CA ASP A 518 16.88 -3.61 48.77
C ASP A 518 15.66 -2.94 49.42
N SER A 519 14.78 -2.31 48.64
CA SER A 519 13.49 -1.79 49.12
C SER A 519 12.65 -2.87 49.82
N LYS A 520 12.57 -4.07 49.23
CA LYS A 520 11.90 -5.23 49.85
C LYS A 520 12.59 -5.72 51.14
N LYS A 521 13.93 -5.73 51.19
CA LYS A 521 14.69 -6.06 52.41
C LYS A 521 14.40 -5.07 53.53
N TYR A 522 14.37 -3.77 53.22
CA TYR A 522 14.06 -2.73 54.20
C TYR A 522 12.59 -2.76 54.66
N SER A 523 11.62 -3.02 53.77
CA SER A 523 10.22 -3.23 54.16
C SER A 523 10.08 -4.39 55.16
N ALA A 524 10.68 -5.54 54.84
CA ALA A 524 10.66 -6.71 55.73
C ALA A 524 11.37 -6.46 57.07
N GLN A 525 12.41 -5.63 57.11
CA GLN A 525 13.05 -5.19 58.36
C GLN A 525 12.17 -4.25 59.17
N ILE A 526 11.45 -3.32 58.52
CA ILE A 526 10.49 -2.42 59.17
C ILE A 526 9.32 -3.23 59.75
N GLU A 527 8.74 -4.15 58.99
CA GLU A 527 7.67 -5.06 59.43
C GLU A 527 8.12 -5.93 60.63
N ALA A 528 9.35 -6.46 60.60
CA ALA A 528 9.91 -7.19 61.74
C ALA A 528 10.06 -6.30 62.99
N LEU A 529 10.57 -5.07 62.84
CA LEU A 529 10.71 -4.13 63.95
C LEU A 529 9.35 -3.64 64.48
N ASP A 530 8.35 -3.43 63.63
CA ASP A 530 7.00 -3.06 64.05
C ASP A 530 6.30 -4.21 64.79
N THR A 531 6.49 -5.46 64.38
CA THR A 531 5.98 -6.60 65.15
C THR A 531 6.69 -6.75 66.50
N GLU A 532 8.02 -6.56 66.56
CA GLU A 532 8.74 -6.52 67.84
C GLU A 532 8.23 -5.39 68.75
N LEU A 533 8.09 -4.16 68.24
CA LEU A 533 7.52 -3.03 68.96
C LEU A 533 6.08 -3.28 69.43
N GLN A 534 5.25 -3.99 68.65
CA GLN A 534 3.92 -4.42 69.10
C GLN A 534 4.01 -5.43 70.26
N THR A 535 4.87 -6.45 70.18
CA THR A 535 5.04 -7.39 71.31
C THR A 535 5.60 -6.73 72.56
N LEU A 536 6.50 -5.75 72.42
CA LEU A 536 7.04 -4.96 73.53
C LEU A 536 5.96 -4.06 74.15
N ARG A 537 5.13 -3.38 73.33
CA ARG A 537 3.97 -2.61 73.83
C ARG A 537 2.97 -3.48 74.58
N LEU A 538 2.67 -4.68 74.06
CA LEU A 538 1.82 -5.66 74.75
C LEU A 538 2.43 -6.09 76.09
N ARG A 539 3.72 -6.44 76.12
CA ARG A 539 4.45 -6.83 77.35
C ARG A 539 4.52 -5.70 78.39
N VAL A 540 4.71 -4.46 77.96
CA VAL A 540 4.67 -3.29 78.84
C VAL A 540 3.27 -3.08 79.41
N ASN A 541 2.23 -3.19 78.58
CA ASN A 541 0.85 -3.07 79.03
C ASN A 541 0.44 -4.18 80.00
N THR A 542 0.83 -5.44 79.77
CA THR A 542 0.58 -6.52 80.74
C THR A 542 1.35 -6.30 82.03
N GLY A 543 2.61 -5.87 81.97
CA GLY A 543 3.40 -5.50 83.15
C GLY A 543 2.81 -4.33 83.96
N ILE A 544 2.19 -3.35 83.29
CA ILE A 544 1.45 -2.26 83.96
C ILE A 544 0.18 -2.81 84.63
N ILE A 545 -0.59 -3.67 83.98
CA ILE A 545 -1.79 -4.30 84.55
C ILE A 545 -1.43 -5.18 85.76
N GLU A 546 -0.35 -5.95 85.67
CA GLU A 546 0.20 -6.74 86.78
C GLU A 546 0.62 -5.83 87.94
N ALA A 547 1.41 -4.78 87.67
CA ALA A 547 1.83 -3.81 88.67
C ALA A 547 0.62 -3.14 89.36
N GLU A 548 -0.37 -2.65 88.61
CA GLU A 548 -1.62 -2.12 89.15
C GLU A 548 -2.35 -3.15 90.03
N SER A 549 -2.43 -4.41 89.60
CA SER A 549 -3.09 -5.47 90.36
C SER A 549 -2.39 -5.75 91.70
N THR A 550 -1.04 -5.73 91.71
CA THR A 550 -0.28 -5.88 92.96
C THR A 550 -0.46 -4.68 93.88
N VAL A 551 -0.42 -3.45 93.36
CA VAL A 551 -0.70 -2.21 94.12
C VAL A 551 -2.11 -2.23 94.72
N LYS A 552 -3.12 -2.63 93.94
CA LYS A 552 -4.50 -2.83 94.43
C LYS A 552 -4.55 -3.87 95.54
N SER A 553 -3.87 -5.02 95.38
CA SER A 553 -3.82 -6.08 96.41
C SER A 553 -3.09 -5.65 97.70
N LEU A 554 -2.03 -4.85 97.58
CA LEU A 554 -1.26 -4.33 98.70
C LEU A 554 -2.03 -3.23 99.46
N SER A 555 -2.83 -2.42 98.75
CA SER A 555 -3.75 -1.46 99.35
C SER A 555 -4.84 -2.16 100.18
N VAL A 556 -5.41 -3.26 99.66
CA VAL A 556 -6.37 -4.09 100.43
C VAL A 556 -5.70 -4.67 101.68
N LYS A 557 -4.52 -5.29 101.56
CA LYS A 557 -3.76 -5.82 102.72
C LYS A 557 -3.39 -4.74 103.74
N LYS A 558 -3.10 -3.51 103.30
CA LYS A 558 -2.85 -2.36 104.19
C LYS A 558 -4.09 -1.97 104.97
N LEU A 559 -5.26 -1.91 104.31
CA LEU A 559 -6.53 -1.64 104.99
C LEU A 559 -6.92 -2.76 105.98
N GLU A 560 -6.65 -4.01 105.62
CA GLU A 560 -6.84 -5.17 106.51
C GLU A 560 -5.94 -5.10 107.76
N THR A 561 -4.65 -4.78 107.61
CA THR A 561 -3.75 -4.61 108.76
C THR A 561 -4.07 -3.36 109.58
N GLU A 562 -4.50 -2.26 108.96
CA GLU A 562 -5.00 -1.07 109.69
C GLU A 562 -6.29 -1.36 110.46
N TYR A 563 -7.19 -2.20 109.94
CA TYR A 563 -8.38 -2.67 110.66
C TYR A 563 -7.97 -3.52 111.86
N ARG A 564 -7.13 -4.54 111.66
CA ARG A 564 -6.62 -5.38 112.76
C ARG A 564 -5.89 -4.56 113.83
N ILE A 565 -5.06 -3.58 113.46
CA ILE A 565 -4.38 -2.71 114.44
C ILE A 565 -5.38 -1.87 115.26
N LYS A 566 -6.55 -1.51 114.71
CA LYS A 566 -7.62 -0.86 115.48
C LYS A 566 -8.32 -1.85 116.42
N GLU A 567 -8.64 -3.05 115.94
CA GLU A 567 -9.26 -4.12 116.73
C GLU A 567 -8.40 -4.54 117.93
N GLU A 568 -7.11 -4.80 117.71
CA GLU A 568 -6.13 -5.12 118.78
C GLU A 568 -5.97 -3.93 119.76
N ARG A 569 -6.03 -2.68 119.28
CA ARG A 569 -6.04 -1.49 120.15
C ARG A 569 -7.31 -1.39 120.98
N GLU A 570 -8.49 -1.64 120.42
CA GLU A 570 -9.73 -1.67 121.19
C GLU A 570 -9.73 -2.78 122.23
N ASN A 571 -9.13 -3.93 121.94
CA ASN A 571 -8.97 -5.02 122.91
C ASN A 571 -7.99 -4.63 124.03
N LEU A 572 -6.84 -4.05 123.71
CA LEU A 572 -5.93 -3.47 124.71
C LEU A 572 -6.60 -2.37 125.56
N HIS A 573 -7.46 -1.53 124.96
CA HIS A 573 -8.22 -0.54 125.72
C HIS A 573 -9.25 -1.18 126.67
N LYS A 574 -9.89 -2.30 126.27
CA LYS A 574 -10.77 -3.09 127.16
C LYS A 574 -9.98 -3.72 128.30
N GLU A 575 -8.81 -4.31 128.04
CA GLU A 575 -7.93 -4.87 129.08
C GLU A 575 -7.43 -3.81 130.07
N VAL A 576 -7.02 -2.63 129.57
CA VAL A 576 -6.63 -1.51 130.44
C VAL A 576 -7.81 -1.04 131.30
N LEU A 577 -9.03 -1.01 130.78
CA LEU A 577 -10.23 -0.71 131.57
C LEU A 577 -10.50 -1.76 132.65
N THR A 578 -10.39 -3.06 132.37
CA THR A 578 -10.58 -4.09 133.41
C THR A 578 -9.48 -4.08 134.48
N ILE A 579 -8.25 -3.68 134.13
CA ILE A 579 -7.16 -3.44 135.10
C ILE A 579 -7.46 -2.19 135.95
N ILE A 580 -8.00 -1.12 135.36
CA ILE A 580 -8.41 0.08 136.09
C ILE A 580 -9.55 -0.25 137.07
N ASP A 581 -10.56 -1.02 136.65
CA ASP A 581 -11.64 -1.48 137.53
C ASP A 581 -11.11 -2.37 138.66
N LEU A 582 -10.17 -3.27 138.39
CA LEU A 582 -9.50 -4.07 139.43
C LEU A 582 -8.75 -3.21 140.44
N VAL A 583 -8.03 -2.18 139.98
CA VAL A 583 -7.30 -1.24 140.86
C VAL A 583 -8.25 -0.33 141.64
N LEU A 584 -9.37 0.09 141.04
CA LEU A 584 -10.41 0.84 141.74
C LEU A 584 -11.08 0.00 142.83
N ASN A 585 -11.48 -1.23 142.51
CA ASN A 585 -12.07 -2.15 143.49
C ASN A 585 -11.09 -2.50 144.63
N PHE A 586 -9.81 -2.73 144.30
CA PHE A 586 -8.76 -2.95 145.30
C PHE A 586 -8.52 -1.70 146.18
N LYS A 587 -8.57 -0.50 145.61
CA LYS A 587 -8.49 0.77 146.37
C LYS A 587 -9.71 0.95 147.28
N SER A 588 -10.91 0.63 146.81
CA SER A 588 -12.13 0.68 147.64
C SER A 588 -12.04 -0.29 148.81
N ALA A 589 -11.63 -1.54 148.58
CA ALA A 589 -11.44 -2.52 149.65
C ALA A 589 -10.35 -2.11 150.67
N ILE A 590 -9.29 -1.41 150.23
CA ILE A 590 -8.30 -0.83 151.15
C ILE A 590 -8.87 0.38 151.91
N GLN A 591 -9.73 1.20 151.29
CA GLN A 591 -10.41 2.28 152.01
C GLN A 591 -11.40 1.75 153.04
N GLU A 592 -12.23 0.77 152.70
CA GLU A 592 -13.14 0.10 153.64
C GLU A 592 -12.36 -0.53 154.80
N GLY A 593 -11.26 -1.25 154.53
CA GLY A 593 -10.40 -1.82 155.57
C GLY A 593 -9.62 -0.81 156.40
N LEU A 594 -9.35 0.40 155.89
CA LEU A 594 -8.79 1.50 156.67
C LEU A 594 -9.86 2.22 157.50
N GLU A 595 -11.08 2.37 156.98
CA GLU A 595 -12.22 2.92 157.72
C GLU A 595 -12.64 2.00 158.87
N GLU A 596 -12.62 0.66 158.69
CA GLU A 596 -12.77 -0.30 159.80
C GLU A 596 -11.65 -0.17 160.84
N LEU A 597 -10.41 0.06 160.41
CA LEU A 597 -9.24 0.11 161.31
C LEU A 597 -9.15 1.43 162.09
N ASP A 598 -9.52 2.57 161.49
CA ASP A 598 -9.72 3.84 162.20
C ASP A 598 -10.87 3.73 163.21
N LEU A 599 -11.95 3.03 162.86
CA LEU A 599 -13.11 2.84 163.73
C LEU A 599 -12.78 1.91 164.93
N LEU A 600 -11.96 0.88 164.73
CA LEU A 600 -11.37 0.08 165.81
C LEU A 600 -10.40 0.88 166.69
N ALA A 601 -9.52 1.69 166.08
CA ALA A 601 -8.59 2.54 166.83
C ALA A 601 -9.33 3.59 167.69
N TYR A 602 -10.46 4.11 167.20
CA TYR A 602 -11.32 5.02 167.97
C TYR A 602 -11.97 4.31 169.18
N GLN A 603 -12.33 3.02 169.04
CA GLN A 603 -12.86 2.21 170.14
C GLN A 603 -11.78 1.89 171.20
N GLU A 604 -10.56 1.53 170.80
CA GLU A 604 -9.47 1.32 171.78
C GLU A 604 -9.05 2.62 172.47
N LEU A 605 -9.12 3.77 171.81
CA LEU A 605 -8.80 5.06 172.44
C LEU A 605 -9.80 5.41 173.55
N GLN A 606 -11.10 5.19 173.34
CA GLN A 606 -12.12 5.40 174.38
C GLN A 606 -11.97 4.41 175.55
N ALA A 607 -11.41 3.22 175.31
CA ALA A 607 -11.18 2.21 176.34
C ALA A 607 -9.94 2.47 177.23
N GLN A 608 -9.30 3.64 177.12
CA GLN A 608 -8.16 4.05 177.96
C GLN A 608 -8.39 5.36 178.75
N GLU A 609 -9.60 5.94 178.71
CA GLU A 609 -9.96 7.15 179.47
C GLU A 609 -10.92 6.90 180.67
N ASP A 610 -11.33 5.64 180.91
CA ASP A 610 -12.09 5.16 182.09
C ASP A 610 -11.26 4.14 182.93
#